data_AF-A0A950K9F2-F1
#
_entry.id   AF-A0A950K9F2-F1
#
_cell.length_a   1.000
_cell.length_b   1.000
_cell.length_c   1.000
_cell.angle_alpha   90.00
_cell.angle_beta   90.00
_cell.angle_gamma   90.00
#
_symmetry.space_group_name_H-M   'P 1'
#
loop_
_entity.id
_entity.type
_entity.pdbx_description
1 polymer ?
#
loop_
_entity_poly.entity_id
_entity_poly.type
_entity_poly.pdbx_seq_one_letter_code
_entity_poly.pdbx_strand_id
1 'polypeptide(L)'
;MILALLLCLQDTVDMKDFKSSYAVTKPADYHDRVSWPAVVDLGNPKDPAREPAAFVLTPARQDETFLLACLTDLKTRYRINPERVLIRGGTLAVALASEHPELFAACAIRRPLAFKPPRRAPPSTLFLAPTDPDRFKALAAAMVMKKAGIDVDVREASDRPGELLEALGPRIHPRGDLPMADELQRQGRWLDATLVCIDLLDRPDVQRLAKTKLKSIEGQAIIELAKVEIAVSERRYKDAVLRCREASRQFAWVPPGEKLRKRLAELESRPEVRKALETDD
;
A
#
# COMPACT_ATOMS: atom_id res chain seq x y z
N MET A 1 -7.32 0.12 -31.64
CA MET A 1 -8.21 1.00 -30.86
C MET A 1 -8.38 0.57 -29.40
N ILE A 2 -8.59 -0.72 -29.09
CA ILE A 2 -8.75 -1.20 -27.70
C ILE A 2 -7.50 -0.96 -26.82
N LEU A 3 -6.29 -1.10 -27.38
CA LEU A 3 -5.03 -0.81 -26.66
C LEU A 3 -4.88 0.66 -26.27
N ALA A 4 -5.43 1.59 -27.08
CA ALA A 4 -5.41 3.02 -26.82
C ALA A 4 -6.42 3.42 -25.72
N LEU A 5 -7.55 2.72 -25.62
CA LEU A 5 -8.54 2.92 -24.54
C LEU A 5 -8.07 2.34 -23.19
N LEU A 6 -7.24 1.30 -23.19
CA LEU A 6 -6.64 0.74 -21.97
C LEU A 6 -5.48 1.58 -21.42
N LEU A 7 -4.72 2.24 -22.31
CA LEU A 7 -3.73 3.25 -21.91
C LEU A 7 -4.37 4.50 -21.28
N CYS A 8 -5.68 4.73 -21.47
CA CYS A 8 -6.41 5.84 -20.86
C CYS A 8 -6.82 5.62 -19.39
N LEU A 9 -6.58 4.45 -18.80
CA LEU A 9 -6.99 4.14 -17.41
C LEU A 9 -5.83 4.03 -16.41
N GLN A 10 -4.59 4.16 -16.89
CA GLN A 10 -3.40 4.09 -16.06
C GLN A 10 -2.89 5.51 -15.80
N ASP A 11 -3.15 6.01 -14.59
CA ASP A 11 -2.71 7.33 -14.16
C ASP A 11 -1.23 7.26 -13.73
N THR A 12 -0.40 8.17 -14.23
CA THR A 12 0.98 8.32 -13.71
C THR A 12 0.98 9.35 -12.59
N VAL A 13 1.57 8.99 -11.45
CA VAL A 13 1.66 9.83 -10.26
C VAL A 13 3.12 10.17 -9.97
N ASP A 14 3.45 11.45 -10.03
CA ASP A 14 4.79 11.95 -9.75
C ASP A 14 5.07 12.03 -8.24
N MET A 15 6.18 11.43 -7.83
CA MET A 15 6.69 11.40 -6.46
C MET A 15 7.93 12.30 -6.37
N LYS A 16 7.71 13.60 -6.18
CA LYS A 16 8.76 14.63 -6.20
C LYS A 16 9.92 14.34 -5.25
N ASP A 17 9.60 13.89 -4.03
CA ASP A 17 10.59 13.52 -2.99
C ASP A 17 11.58 12.44 -3.47
N PHE A 18 11.19 11.62 -4.46
CA PHE A 18 11.97 10.50 -4.98
C PHE A 18 12.49 10.72 -6.41
N LYS A 19 12.17 11.87 -7.03
CA LYS A 19 12.45 12.17 -8.45
C LYS A 19 12.04 11.01 -9.37
N SER A 20 10.87 10.42 -9.09
CA SER A 20 10.37 9.24 -9.78
C SER A 20 8.84 9.28 -9.81
N SER A 21 8.23 8.23 -10.35
CA SER A 21 6.78 8.10 -10.46
C SER A 21 6.34 6.65 -10.27
N TYR A 22 5.05 6.48 -10.04
CA TYR A 22 4.41 5.19 -10.17
C TYR A 22 3.18 5.32 -11.06
N ALA A 23 2.83 4.22 -11.70
CA ALA A 23 1.62 4.13 -12.48
C ALA A 23 0.54 3.42 -11.66
N VAL A 24 -0.69 3.88 -11.73
CA VAL A 24 -1.83 3.28 -11.03
C VAL A 24 -2.99 3.02 -11.97
N THR A 25 -3.53 1.80 -11.91
CA THR A 25 -4.80 1.46 -12.56
C THR A 25 -5.87 1.33 -11.48
N LYS A 26 -7.03 1.93 -11.71
CA LYS A 26 -8.18 1.86 -10.79
C LYS A 26 -9.02 0.60 -11.08
N PRO A 27 -9.73 0.08 -10.08
CA PRO A 27 -10.80 -0.91 -10.31
C PRO A 27 -11.82 -0.38 -11.34
N ALA A 28 -12.38 -1.26 -12.15
CA ALA A 28 -13.34 -0.89 -13.20
C ALA A 28 -14.60 -0.23 -12.61
N ASP A 29 -15.07 -0.73 -11.48
CA ASP A 29 -16.27 -0.24 -10.78
C ASP A 29 -15.92 0.67 -9.59
N TYR A 30 -14.78 1.37 -9.67
CA TYR A 30 -14.29 2.18 -8.56
C TYR A 30 -15.32 3.21 -8.05
N HIS A 31 -15.51 3.21 -6.74
CA HIS A 31 -16.20 4.26 -6.01
C HIS A 31 -15.60 4.44 -4.61
N ASP A 32 -15.76 5.63 -4.05
CA ASP A 32 -15.20 6.05 -2.75
C ASP A 32 -15.96 5.48 -1.53
N ARG A 33 -17.08 4.79 -1.74
CA ARG A 33 -17.93 4.28 -0.65
C ARG A 33 -17.36 3.08 0.10
N VAL A 34 -16.47 2.30 -0.52
CA VAL A 34 -15.89 1.07 0.07
C VAL A 34 -14.38 1.11 -0.01
N SER A 35 -13.74 0.30 0.83
CA SER A 35 -12.30 0.08 0.71
C SER A 35 -11.99 -1.02 -0.30
N TRP A 36 -10.99 -0.76 -1.14
CA TRP A 36 -10.60 -1.60 -2.26
C TRP A 36 -9.30 -2.35 -1.98
N PRO A 37 -9.11 -3.56 -2.53
CA PRO A 37 -7.79 -4.20 -2.56
C PRO A 37 -6.79 -3.39 -3.37
N ALA A 38 -5.51 -3.62 -3.12
CA ALA A 38 -4.43 -3.12 -3.95
C ALA A 38 -3.44 -4.23 -4.29
N VAL A 39 -2.85 -4.17 -5.49
CA VAL A 39 -1.78 -5.04 -5.97
C VAL A 39 -0.57 -4.16 -6.26
N VAL A 40 0.51 -4.35 -5.51
CA VAL A 40 1.84 -3.80 -5.81
C VAL A 40 2.48 -4.70 -6.85
N ASP A 41 2.50 -4.26 -8.10
CA ASP A 41 3.03 -5.01 -9.23
C ASP A 41 4.47 -4.62 -9.52
N LEU A 42 5.39 -5.53 -9.17
CA LEU A 42 6.81 -5.46 -9.50
C LEU A 42 7.14 -6.23 -10.80
N GLY A 43 6.11 -6.55 -11.59
CA GLY A 43 6.22 -7.17 -12.89
C GLY A 43 6.88 -6.26 -13.93
N ASN A 44 6.79 -6.67 -15.20
CA ASN A 44 7.35 -5.90 -16.31
C ASN A 44 6.55 -4.59 -16.46
N PRO A 45 7.17 -3.39 -16.39
CA PRO A 45 6.47 -2.13 -16.57
C PRO A 45 5.78 -1.99 -17.94
N LYS A 46 6.24 -2.75 -18.95
CA LYS A 46 5.63 -2.79 -20.29
C LYS A 46 4.37 -3.67 -20.38
N ASP A 47 4.11 -4.48 -19.36
CA ASP A 47 2.97 -5.39 -19.27
C ASP A 47 2.41 -5.43 -17.83
N PRO A 48 1.77 -4.33 -17.39
CA PRO A 48 1.26 -4.21 -16.04
C PRO A 48 0.11 -5.20 -15.79
N ALA A 49 0.00 -5.68 -14.55
CA ALA A 49 -1.14 -6.49 -14.12
C ALA A 49 -2.47 -5.76 -14.40
N ARG A 50 -3.50 -6.54 -14.73
CA ARG A 50 -4.86 -6.03 -14.89
C ARG A 50 -5.79 -6.73 -13.94
N GLU A 51 -6.24 -6.00 -12.93
CA GLU A 51 -7.12 -6.49 -11.89
C GLU A 51 -8.37 -5.61 -11.82
N PRO A 52 -9.50 -6.01 -12.44
CA PRO A 52 -10.68 -5.15 -12.52
C PRO A 52 -11.31 -4.85 -11.14
N ALA A 53 -10.99 -5.65 -10.13
CA ALA A 53 -11.50 -5.52 -8.76
C ALA A 53 -10.45 -5.01 -7.75
N ALA A 54 -9.30 -4.49 -8.20
CA ALA A 54 -8.27 -3.91 -7.35
C ALA A 54 -7.61 -2.69 -7.97
N PHE A 55 -7.01 -1.87 -7.11
CA PHE A 55 -5.98 -0.95 -7.57
C PHE A 55 -4.74 -1.75 -7.98
N VAL A 56 -4.11 -1.40 -9.09
CA VAL A 56 -2.79 -1.92 -9.47
C VAL A 56 -1.80 -0.79 -9.41
N LEU A 57 -0.79 -0.90 -8.55
CA LEU A 57 0.30 0.05 -8.39
C LEU A 57 1.57 -0.52 -9.00
N THR A 58 2.10 0.15 -10.02
CA THR A 58 3.33 -0.26 -10.73
C THR A 58 4.38 0.85 -10.57
N PRO A 59 5.34 0.68 -9.66
CA PRO A 59 6.33 1.71 -9.36
C PRO A 59 7.47 1.69 -10.39
N ALA A 60 7.95 2.86 -10.82
CA ALA A 60 9.01 2.96 -11.81
C ALA A 60 10.39 2.52 -11.25
N ARG A 61 10.56 2.63 -9.93
CA ARG A 61 11.70 2.08 -9.18
C ARG A 61 11.21 0.98 -8.26
N GLN A 62 12.05 -0.01 -7.98
CA GLN A 62 11.67 -1.18 -7.19
C GLN A 62 12.46 -1.29 -5.87
N ASP A 63 13.02 -0.18 -5.37
CA ASP A 63 13.62 -0.14 -4.03
C ASP A 63 12.55 -0.02 -2.93
N GLU A 64 12.79 -0.70 -1.81
CA GLU A 64 11.86 -0.83 -0.68
C GLU A 64 11.26 0.52 -0.24
N THR A 65 12.11 1.52 0.03
CA THR A 65 11.68 2.85 0.51
C THR A 65 10.70 3.50 -0.46
N PHE A 66 10.98 3.44 -1.76
CA PHE A 66 10.09 4.01 -2.77
C PHE A 66 8.77 3.24 -2.88
N LEU A 67 8.80 1.91 -2.78
CA LEU A 67 7.60 1.06 -2.81
C LEU A 67 6.65 1.40 -1.67
N LEU A 68 7.19 1.50 -0.45
CA LEU A 68 6.44 1.86 0.75
C LEU A 68 5.85 3.27 0.63
N ALA A 69 6.61 4.21 0.06
CA ALA A 69 6.12 5.57 -0.19
C ALA A 69 4.98 5.58 -1.22
N CYS A 70 5.08 4.81 -2.30
CA CYS A 70 4.02 4.71 -3.31
C CYS A 70 2.74 4.08 -2.73
N LEU A 71 2.86 3.01 -1.95
CA LEU A 71 1.70 2.38 -1.29
C LEU A 71 1.04 3.34 -0.27
N THR A 72 1.85 4.08 0.47
CA THR A 72 1.35 5.10 1.41
C THR A 72 0.63 6.21 0.66
N ASP A 73 1.22 6.76 -0.39
CA ASP A 73 0.59 7.78 -1.24
C ASP A 73 -0.74 7.27 -1.81
N LEU A 74 -0.79 6.03 -2.32
CA LEU A 74 -2.04 5.41 -2.80
C LEU A 74 -3.11 5.35 -1.71
N LYS A 75 -2.77 4.91 -0.49
CA LYS A 75 -3.66 4.84 0.68
C LYS A 75 -4.15 6.22 1.15
N THR A 76 -3.39 7.29 0.91
CA THR A 76 -3.83 8.65 1.25
C THR A 76 -4.83 9.21 0.25
N ARG A 77 -4.79 8.75 -1.00
CA ARG A 77 -5.66 9.21 -2.09
C ARG A 77 -6.94 8.39 -2.22
N TYR A 78 -6.85 7.09 -1.94
CA TYR A 78 -7.94 6.14 -2.13
C TYR A 78 -8.15 5.30 -0.87
N ARG A 79 -9.39 4.85 -0.66
CA ARG A 79 -9.71 3.92 0.42
C ARG A 79 -9.18 2.54 0.04
N ILE A 80 -7.93 2.27 0.36
CA ILE A 80 -7.32 0.96 0.17
C ILE A 80 -7.48 0.17 1.45
N ASN A 81 -8.01 -1.05 1.38
CA ASN A 81 -8.11 -1.92 2.53
C ASN A 81 -6.69 -2.45 2.86
N PRO A 82 -6.11 -2.11 4.02
CA PRO A 82 -4.74 -2.46 4.36
C PRO A 82 -4.53 -3.96 4.59
N GLU A 83 -5.60 -4.71 4.85
CA GLU A 83 -5.59 -6.18 4.99
C GLU A 83 -5.78 -6.91 3.65
N ARG A 84 -5.91 -6.16 2.54
CA ARG A 84 -6.09 -6.69 1.18
C ARG A 84 -5.08 -6.10 0.21
N VAL A 85 -3.88 -5.81 0.69
CA VAL A 85 -2.74 -5.42 -0.13
C VAL A 85 -1.96 -6.66 -0.53
N LEU A 86 -1.74 -6.83 -1.83
CA LEU A 86 -1.03 -7.95 -2.43
C LEU A 86 0.24 -7.45 -3.09
N ILE A 87 1.23 -8.31 -3.22
CA ILE A 87 2.43 -8.03 -4.00
C ILE A 87 2.60 -9.08 -5.09
N ARG A 88 2.93 -8.65 -6.30
CA ARG A 88 3.17 -9.50 -7.46
C ARG A 88 4.58 -9.26 -7.99
N GLY A 89 5.28 -10.33 -8.34
CA GLY A 89 6.57 -10.24 -9.02
C GLY A 89 7.38 -11.52 -8.94
N GLY A 90 8.68 -11.41 -9.21
CA GLY A 90 9.63 -12.50 -9.05
C GLY A 90 10.25 -12.55 -7.65
N THR A 91 11.54 -12.82 -7.58
CA THR A 91 12.30 -12.95 -6.32
C THR A 91 12.19 -11.72 -5.41
N LEU A 92 12.17 -10.51 -5.98
CA LEU A 92 12.06 -9.27 -5.22
C LEU A 92 10.71 -9.15 -4.47
N ALA A 93 9.61 -9.54 -5.10
CA ALA A 93 8.29 -9.52 -4.46
C ALA A 93 8.26 -10.44 -3.24
N VAL A 94 8.90 -11.61 -3.33
CA VAL A 94 8.96 -12.54 -2.20
C VAL A 94 9.86 -12.00 -1.09
N ALA A 95 11.01 -11.40 -1.43
CA ALA A 95 11.90 -10.79 -0.43
C ALA A 95 11.17 -9.71 0.37
N LEU A 96 10.52 -8.76 -0.32
CA LEU A 96 9.76 -7.68 0.32
C LEU A 96 8.58 -8.20 1.14
N ALA A 97 7.84 -9.18 0.62
CA ALA A 97 6.75 -9.83 1.36
C ALA A 97 7.22 -10.51 2.64
N SER A 98 8.49 -10.92 2.69
CA SER A 98 9.09 -11.63 3.82
C SER A 98 9.69 -10.69 4.85
N GLU A 99 10.24 -9.56 4.39
CA GLU A 99 10.74 -8.48 5.23
C GLU A 99 9.59 -7.71 5.88
N HIS A 100 8.45 -7.59 5.19
CA HIS A 100 7.25 -6.85 5.63
C HIS A 100 5.97 -7.70 5.59
N PRO A 101 5.90 -8.82 6.35
CA PRO A 101 4.76 -9.73 6.31
C PRO A 101 3.44 -9.11 6.81
N GLU A 102 3.50 -7.99 7.53
CA GLU A 102 2.35 -7.21 8.02
C GLU A 102 1.81 -6.19 7.01
N LEU A 103 2.50 -5.98 5.89
CA LEU A 103 2.06 -5.09 4.82
C LEU A 103 1.30 -5.82 3.71
N PHE A 104 1.60 -7.10 3.51
CA PHE A 104 1.07 -7.88 2.39
C PHE A 104 0.24 -9.05 2.89
N ALA A 105 -1.03 -9.08 2.49
CA ALA A 105 -1.95 -10.17 2.80
C ALA A 105 -1.62 -11.45 2.01
N ALA A 106 -1.03 -11.31 0.82
CA ALA A 106 -0.60 -12.43 -0.02
C ALA A 106 0.44 -12.01 -1.06
N CYS A 107 1.16 -13.00 -1.61
CA CYS A 107 2.18 -12.80 -2.64
C CYS A 107 1.90 -13.65 -3.89
N ALA A 108 1.88 -13.02 -5.07
CA ALA A 108 1.81 -13.69 -6.36
C ALA A 108 3.19 -13.76 -7.01
N ILE A 109 3.69 -14.98 -7.17
CA ILE A 109 5.03 -15.24 -7.66
C ILE A 109 4.98 -15.59 -9.14
N ARG A 110 5.72 -14.85 -9.98
CA ARG A 110 5.97 -15.15 -11.39
C ARG A 110 7.48 -15.29 -11.60
N ARG A 111 7.92 -16.44 -12.11
CA ARG A 111 9.34 -16.75 -12.42
C ARG A 111 10.33 -16.50 -11.26
N PRO A 112 10.27 -17.27 -10.14
CA PRO A 112 11.26 -17.18 -9.07
C PRO A 112 12.55 -17.90 -9.50
N LEU A 113 13.37 -17.24 -10.32
CA LEU A 113 14.68 -17.75 -10.69
C LEU A 113 15.64 -17.48 -9.51
N ALA A 114 16.10 -18.56 -8.87
CA ALA A 114 16.96 -18.56 -7.68
C ALA A 114 16.28 -18.01 -6.42
N PHE A 115 15.89 -18.92 -5.53
CA PHE A 115 15.14 -18.58 -4.34
C PHE A 115 15.79 -19.20 -3.10
N LYS A 116 16.16 -18.34 -2.14
CA LYS A 116 16.35 -18.76 -0.75
C LYS A 116 15.00 -18.63 -0.05
N PRO A 117 14.47 -19.71 0.56
CA PRO A 117 13.22 -19.61 1.29
C PRO A 117 13.32 -18.60 2.43
N PRO A 118 12.39 -17.65 2.50
CA PRO A 118 12.29 -16.76 3.64
C PRO A 118 11.82 -17.58 4.84
N ARG A 119 12.18 -17.10 6.03
CA ARG A 119 11.73 -17.71 7.28
C ARG A 119 10.25 -17.47 7.54
N ARG A 120 9.66 -16.46 6.90
CA ARG A 120 8.26 -16.06 7.02
C ARG A 120 7.86 -15.32 5.74
N ALA A 121 6.69 -15.63 5.21
CA ALA A 121 6.07 -14.92 4.09
C ALA A 121 4.55 -15.07 4.21
N PRO A 122 3.75 -14.16 3.64
CA PRO A 122 2.30 -14.33 3.56
C PRO A 122 1.94 -15.51 2.63
N PRO A 123 0.68 -15.98 2.67
CA PRO A 123 0.18 -16.97 1.72
C PRO A 123 0.56 -16.58 0.28
N SER A 124 1.15 -17.53 -0.45
CA SER A 124 1.73 -17.26 -1.76
C SER A 124 1.12 -18.14 -2.83
N THR A 125 0.98 -17.63 -4.05
CA THR A 125 0.61 -18.44 -5.23
C THR A 125 1.68 -18.29 -6.29
N LEU A 126 2.26 -19.41 -6.70
CA LEU A 126 3.21 -19.47 -7.81
C LEU A 126 2.46 -19.72 -9.11
N PHE A 127 2.53 -18.77 -10.04
CA PHE A 127 1.97 -18.89 -11.39
C PHE A 127 3.04 -19.33 -12.37
N LEU A 128 2.85 -20.48 -13.02
CA LEU A 128 3.80 -21.08 -13.98
C LEU A 128 3.17 -21.25 -15.35
N ALA A 129 3.80 -20.67 -16.38
CA ALA A 129 3.39 -20.97 -17.74
C ALA A 129 3.66 -22.46 -18.06
N PRO A 130 2.81 -23.12 -18.88
CA PRO A 130 3.05 -24.49 -19.34
C PRO A 130 4.41 -24.66 -20.01
N THR A 131 4.81 -23.66 -20.78
CA THR A 131 6.03 -23.62 -21.59
C THR A 131 7.21 -22.96 -20.88
N ASP A 132 7.14 -22.78 -19.56
CA ASP A 132 8.23 -22.14 -18.82
C ASP A 132 9.47 -23.06 -18.83
N PRO A 133 10.62 -22.62 -19.39
CA PRO A 133 11.83 -23.44 -19.45
C PRO A 133 12.39 -23.75 -18.05
N ASP A 134 12.06 -22.96 -17.04
CA ASP A 134 12.52 -23.13 -15.66
C ASP A 134 11.43 -23.73 -14.74
N ARG A 135 10.38 -24.34 -15.31
CA ARG A 135 9.25 -24.92 -14.57
C ARG A 135 9.68 -25.83 -13.42
N PHE A 136 10.65 -26.73 -13.64
CA PHE A 136 11.16 -27.62 -12.59
C PHE A 136 11.82 -26.87 -11.44
N LYS A 137 12.59 -25.81 -11.72
CA LYS A 137 13.24 -25.00 -10.69
C LYS A 137 12.21 -24.24 -9.86
N ALA A 138 11.17 -23.71 -10.51
CA ALA A 138 10.12 -22.99 -9.82
C ALA A 138 9.26 -23.91 -8.94
N LEU A 139 8.95 -25.12 -9.41
CA LEU A 139 8.30 -26.16 -8.60
C LEU A 139 9.14 -26.56 -7.39
N ALA A 140 10.45 -26.74 -7.57
CA ALA A 140 11.37 -27.02 -6.48
C ALA A 140 11.38 -25.87 -5.45
N ALA A 141 11.38 -24.61 -5.90
CA ALA A 141 11.27 -23.45 -5.01
C ALA A 141 9.97 -23.45 -4.19
N ALA A 142 8.82 -23.74 -4.82
CA ALA A 142 7.54 -23.87 -4.12
C ALA A 142 7.56 -25.01 -3.08
N MET A 143 8.18 -26.15 -3.40
CA MET A 143 8.34 -27.25 -2.43
C MET A 143 9.19 -26.82 -1.23
N VAL A 144 10.26 -26.06 -1.46
CA VAL A 144 11.11 -25.55 -0.39
C VAL A 144 10.35 -24.55 0.50
N MET A 145 9.54 -23.65 -0.09
CA MET A 145 8.66 -22.75 0.67
C MET A 145 7.66 -23.52 1.54
N LYS A 146 7.02 -24.56 0.99
CA LYS A 146 6.12 -25.43 1.75
C LYS A 146 6.83 -26.11 2.91
N LYS A 147 8.05 -26.63 2.70
CA LYS A 147 8.88 -27.21 3.77
C LYS A 147 9.25 -26.20 4.86
N ALA A 148 9.35 -24.92 4.50
CA ALA A 148 9.57 -23.82 5.45
C ALA A 148 8.29 -23.37 6.19
N GLY A 149 7.15 -24.04 5.98
CA GLY A 149 5.88 -23.73 6.64
C GLY A 149 5.08 -22.61 5.99
N ILE A 150 5.47 -22.15 4.79
CA ILE A 150 4.74 -21.14 4.03
C ILE A 150 3.61 -21.82 3.26
N ASP A 151 2.39 -21.28 3.36
CA ASP A 151 1.26 -21.71 2.54
C ASP A 151 1.48 -21.26 1.08
N VAL A 152 1.81 -22.22 0.20
CA VAL A 152 2.06 -21.97 -1.22
C VAL A 152 1.14 -22.79 -2.10
N ASP A 153 0.41 -22.14 -3.00
CA ASP A 153 -0.25 -22.81 -4.13
C ASP A 153 0.63 -22.78 -5.38
N VAL A 154 0.43 -23.75 -6.27
CA VAL A 154 1.03 -23.71 -7.60
C VAL A 154 -0.10 -23.78 -8.62
N ARG A 155 -0.16 -22.78 -9.49
CA ARG A 155 -1.16 -22.66 -10.54
C ARG A 155 -0.51 -22.47 -11.90
N GLU A 156 -1.21 -22.88 -12.93
CA GLU A 156 -0.83 -22.56 -14.29
C GLU A 156 -1.06 -21.06 -14.53
N ALA A 157 -0.09 -20.37 -15.11
CA ALA A 157 -0.23 -18.95 -15.43
C ALA A 157 -1.17 -18.80 -16.63
N SER A 158 -2.21 -17.99 -16.48
CA SER A 158 -3.04 -17.55 -17.59
C SER A 158 -2.86 -16.04 -17.84
N ASP A 159 -3.33 -15.59 -19.00
CA ASP A 159 -3.40 -14.16 -19.36
C ASP A 159 -4.75 -13.53 -18.98
N ARG A 160 -5.60 -14.24 -18.21
CA ARG A 160 -6.93 -13.77 -17.83
C ARG A 160 -6.82 -12.64 -16.79
N PRO A 161 -7.42 -11.46 -17.03
CA PRO A 161 -7.53 -10.40 -16.02
C PRO A 161 -8.30 -10.87 -14.79
N GLY A 162 -7.91 -10.44 -13.59
CA GLY A 162 -8.59 -10.78 -12.33
C GLY A 162 -8.16 -12.10 -11.69
N GLU A 163 -7.30 -12.88 -12.34
CA GLU A 163 -6.87 -14.19 -11.85
C GLU A 163 -6.11 -14.08 -10.50
N LEU A 164 -5.38 -12.98 -10.26
CA LEU A 164 -4.59 -12.83 -9.03
C LEU A 164 -5.48 -12.80 -7.80
N LEU A 165 -6.52 -11.95 -7.82
CA LEU A 165 -7.49 -11.87 -6.74
C LEU A 165 -8.37 -13.12 -6.64
N GLU A 166 -8.75 -13.75 -7.76
CA GLU A 166 -9.50 -15.01 -7.72
C GLU A 166 -8.67 -16.14 -7.06
N ALA A 167 -7.38 -16.19 -7.33
CA ALA A 167 -6.49 -17.20 -6.77
C ALA A 167 -6.13 -16.97 -5.30
N LEU A 168 -5.88 -15.72 -4.91
CA LEU A 168 -5.44 -15.36 -3.57
C LEU A 168 -6.61 -14.99 -2.64
N GLY A 169 -7.72 -14.53 -3.19
CA GLY A 169 -8.93 -14.10 -2.49
C GLY A 169 -9.40 -15.06 -1.39
N PRO A 170 -9.53 -16.37 -1.66
CA PRO A 170 -9.94 -17.35 -0.65
C PRO A 170 -8.96 -17.48 0.53
N ARG A 171 -7.72 -17.01 0.39
CA ARG A 171 -6.67 -17.07 1.43
C ARG A 171 -6.51 -15.74 2.16
N ILE A 172 -6.92 -14.64 1.53
CA ILE A 172 -6.94 -13.31 2.14
C ILE A 172 -8.15 -13.26 3.09
N HIS A 173 -7.88 -13.47 4.37
CA HIS A 173 -8.87 -13.32 5.41
C HIS A 173 -8.65 -11.95 6.07
N PRO A 174 -9.37 -10.89 5.68
CA PRO A 174 -9.34 -9.66 6.45
C PRO A 174 -9.81 -10.03 7.86
N ARG A 175 -8.96 -9.78 8.86
CA ARG A 175 -9.31 -10.04 10.26
C ARG A 175 -10.40 -9.09 10.67
N GLY A 176 -10.39 -7.88 10.12
CA GLY A 176 -11.50 -6.93 10.18
C GLY A 176 -12.01 -6.78 11.59
N ASP A 177 -11.11 -6.51 12.54
CA ASP A 177 -11.45 -6.40 13.95
C ASP A 177 -10.76 -5.19 14.61
N LEU A 178 -11.32 -4.77 15.73
CA LEU A 178 -10.79 -3.65 16.52
C LEU A 178 -9.38 -3.94 17.07
N PRO A 179 -9.05 -5.16 17.53
CA PRO A 179 -7.68 -5.51 17.91
C PRO A 179 -6.62 -5.21 16.84
N MET A 180 -6.93 -5.43 15.55
CA MET A 180 -6.03 -5.06 14.46
C MET A 180 -5.84 -3.53 14.39
N ALA A 181 -6.91 -2.75 14.46
CA ALA A 181 -6.81 -1.29 14.49
C ALA A 181 -6.02 -0.78 15.72
N ASP A 182 -6.15 -1.45 16.87
CA ASP A 182 -5.35 -1.17 18.07
C ASP A 182 -3.86 -1.42 17.84
N GLU A 183 -3.51 -2.54 17.23
CA GLU A 183 -2.12 -2.90 16.94
C GLU A 183 -1.49 -1.93 15.95
N LEU A 184 -2.18 -1.59 14.86
CA LEU A 184 -1.72 -0.60 13.88
C LEU A 184 -1.49 0.77 14.54
N GLN A 185 -2.38 1.19 15.45
CA GLN A 185 -2.18 2.41 16.21
C GLN A 185 -0.93 2.35 17.11
N ARG A 186 -0.68 1.22 17.81
CA ARG A 186 0.53 1.06 18.63
C ARG A 186 1.81 1.16 17.80
N GLN A 187 1.76 0.69 16.56
CA GLN A 187 2.86 0.77 15.59
C GLN A 187 3.01 2.16 14.95
N GLY A 188 2.14 3.13 15.28
CA GLY A 188 2.14 4.45 14.67
C GLY A 188 1.60 4.48 13.23
N ARG A 189 0.98 3.39 12.75
CA ARG A 189 0.36 3.26 11.43
C ARG A 189 -1.07 3.80 11.44
N TRP A 190 -1.20 5.10 11.70
CA TRP A 190 -2.50 5.76 11.89
C TRP A 190 -3.37 5.71 10.64
N LEU A 191 -2.76 5.79 9.44
CA LEU A 191 -3.48 5.70 8.19
C LEU A 191 -4.19 4.35 8.03
N ASP A 192 -3.45 3.27 8.27
CA ASP A 192 -4.00 1.90 8.17
C ASP A 192 -5.04 1.65 9.26
N ALA A 193 -4.78 2.08 10.50
CA ALA A 193 -5.74 1.97 11.60
C ALA A 193 -7.06 2.70 11.27
N THR A 194 -6.98 3.88 10.65
CA THR A 194 -8.14 4.65 10.21
C THR A 194 -8.93 3.91 9.14
N LEU A 195 -8.25 3.36 8.13
CA LEU A 195 -8.87 2.62 7.03
C LEU A 195 -9.58 1.35 7.54
N VAL A 196 -8.96 0.60 8.45
CA VAL A 196 -9.62 -0.53 9.13
C VAL A 196 -10.87 -0.06 9.88
N CYS A 197 -10.77 1.03 10.66
CA CYS A 197 -11.91 1.53 11.41
C CYS A 197 -13.06 2.00 10.52
N ILE A 198 -12.77 2.57 9.35
CA ILE A 198 -13.78 2.97 8.36
C ILE A 198 -14.53 1.74 7.84
N ASP A 199 -13.83 0.66 7.49
CA ASP A 199 -14.46 -0.59 7.05
C ASP A 199 -15.35 -1.21 8.14
N LEU A 200 -14.97 -1.05 9.40
CA LEU A 200 -15.76 -1.50 10.56
C LEU A 200 -17.03 -0.67 10.80
N LEU A 201 -17.19 0.50 10.18
CA LEU A 201 -18.40 1.31 10.34
C LEU A 201 -19.64 0.65 9.72
N ASP A 202 -19.44 -0.19 8.71
CA ASP A 202 -20.52 -0.91 8.04
C ASP A 202 -21.01 -2.13 8.83
N ARG A 203 -20.33 -2.47 9.94
CA ARG A 203 -20.64 -3.61 10.81
C ARG A 203 -21.40 -3.17 12.07
N PRO A 204 -22.72 -3.45 12.19
CA PRO A 204 -23.54 -2.92 13.30
C PRO A 204 -23.07 -3.34 14.69
N ASP A 205 -22.48 -4.54 14.81
CA ASP A 205 -21.97 -5.13 16.06
C ASP A 205 -20.78 -4.36 16.66
N VAL A 206 -19.93 -3.77 15.82
CA VAL A 206 -18.69 -3.09 16.23
C VAL A 206 -18.65 -1.60 15.87
N GLN A 207 -19.66 -1.10 15.16
CA GLN A 207 -19.71 0.29 14.67
C GLN A 207 -19.49 1.33 15.78
N ARG A 208 -20.10 1.15 16.96
CA ARG A 208 -19.95 2.10 18.08
C ARG A 208 -18.51 2.18 18.57
N LEU A 209 -17.82 1.05 18.65
CA LEU A 209 -16.43 0.98 19.08
C LEU A 209 -15.50 1.53 18.00
N ALA A 210 -15.75 1.23 16.73
CA ALA A 210 -15.02 1.81 15.60
C ALA A 210 -15.14 3.35 15.57
N LYS A 211 -16.33 3.91 15.81
CA LYS A 211 -16.53 5.37 15.96
C LYS A 211 -15.72 5.95 17.12
N THR A 212 -15.69 5.29 18.27
CA THR A 212 -14.89 5.72 19.42
C THR A 212 -13.39 5.71 19.08
N LYS A 213 -12.94 4.68 18.36
CA LYS A 213 -11.55 4.55 17.92
C LYS A 213 -11.16 5.65 16.94
N LEU A 214 -12.00 5.94 15.94
CA LEU A 214 -11.80 7.07 15.02
C LEU A 214 -11.67 8.40 15.77
N LYS A 215 -12.49 8.64 16.80
CA LYS A 215 -12.35 9.84 17.65
C LYS A 215 -11.03 9.90 18.41
N SER A 216 -10.49 8.75 18.83
CA SER A 216 -9.15 8.69 19.44
C SER A 216 -8.06 9.07 18.44
N ILE A 217 -8.15 8.56 17.20
CA ILE A 217 -7.24 8.91 16.10
C ILE A 217 -7.35 10.39 15.74
N GLU A 218 -8.56 10.94 15.69
CA GLU A 218 -8.81 12.38 15.51
C GLU A 218 -8.12 13.22 16.59
N GLY A 219 -8.20 12.77 17.86
CA GLY A 219 -7.48 13.41 18.97
C GLY A 219 -5.97 13.46 18.74
N GLN A 220 -5.38 12.37 18.25
CA GLN A 220 -3.96 12.34 17.90
C GLN A 220 -3.63 13.29 16.74
N ALA A 221 -4.48 13.36 15.72
CA ALA A 221 -4.28 14.27 14.59
C ALA A 221 -4.29 15.74 15.03
N ILE A 222 -5.13 16.10 16.01
CA ILE A 222 -5.16 17.44 16.62
C ILE A 222 -3.85 17.73 17.36
N ILE A 223 -3.30 16.76 18.08
CA ILE A 223 -2.01 16.89 18.77
C ILE A 223 -0.89 17.11 17.74
N GLU A 224 -0.86 16.36 16.64
CA GLU A 224 0.16 16.56 15.59
C GLU A 224 0.03 17.93 14.91
N LEU A 225 -1.19 18.41 14.66
CA LEU A 225 -1.40 19.77 14.17
C LEU A 225 -0.87 20.82 15.16
N ALA A 226 -1.11 20.65 16.46
CA ALA A 226 -0.59 21.56 17.48
C ALA A 226 0.96 21.57 17.50
N LYS A 227 1.60 20.40 17.34
CA LYS A 227 3.07 20.31 17.24
C LYS A 227 3.61 21.06 16.02
N VAL A 228 2.91 21.00 14.88
CA VAL A 228 3.25 21.79 13.69
C VAL A 228 3.18 23.29 14.01
N GLU A 229 2.11 23.75 14.65
CA GLU A 229 1.97 25.18 15.01
C GLU A 229 3.04 25.65 16.01
N ILE A 230 3.42 24.82 16.97
CA ILE A 230 4.53 25.11 17.89
C ILE A 230 5.83 25.27 17.10
N ALA A 231 6.17 24.33 16.21
CA ALA A 231 7.38 24.41 15.39
C ALA A 231 7.40 25.67 14.48
N VAL A 232 6.24 26.06 13.93
CA VAL A 232 6.10 27.32 13.18
C VAL A 232 6.37 28.53 14.07
N SER A 233 5.79 28.56 15.28
CA SER A 233 5.96 29.67 16.23
C SER A 233 7.42 29.84 16.68
N GLU A 234 8.15 28.73 16.78
CA GLU A 234 9.58 28.69 17.13
C GLU A 234 10.49 28.90 15.91
N ARG A 235 9.93 29.23 14.73
CA ARG A 235 10.66 29.43 13.46
C ARG A 235 11.44 28.19 12.98
N ARG A 236 11.09 27.00 13.48
CA ARG A 236 11.65 25.71 13.04
C ARG A 236 10.93 25.23 11.78
N TYR A 237 11.03 26.00 10.69
CA TYR A 237 10.22 25.81 9.48
C TYR A 237 10.44 24.47 8.76
N LYS A 238 11.69 23.96 8.71
CA LYS A 238 12.02 22.63 8.15
C LYS A 238 11.33 21.52 8.95
N ASP A 239 11.40 21.57 10.28
CA ASP A 239 10.71 20.61 11.17
C ASP A 239 9.19 20.70 11.01
N ALA A 240 8.64 21.92 11.00
CA ALA A 240 7.22 22.15 10.83
C ALA A 240 6.66 21.55 9.52
N VAL A 241 7.32 21.79 8.38
CA VAL A 241 6.84 21.28 7.09
C VAL A 241 6.98 19.75 7.00
N LEU A 242 8.08 19.16 7.50
CA LEU A 242 8.27 17.71 7.49
C LEU A 242 7.24 17.00 8.37
N ARG A 243 6.99 17.52 9.59
CA ARG A 243 5.93 17.01 10.47
C ARG A 243 4.55 17.15 9.84
N CYS A 244 4.27 18.30 9.23
CA CYS A 244 2.97 18.55 8.59
C CYS A 244 2.74 17.62 7.39
N ARG A 245 3.78 17.36 6.58
CA ARG A 245 3.75 16.35 5.50
C ARG A 245 3.40 14.98 6.05
N GLU A 246 4.14 14.50 7.04
CA GLU A 246 3.89 13.17 7.61
C GLU A 246 2.51 13.06 8.23
N ALA A 247 2.11 14.04 9.06
CA ALA A 247 0.79 14.05 9.68
C ALA A 247 -0.35 14.11 8.63
N SER A 248 -0.19 14.89 7.56
CA SER A 248 -1.18 14.97 6.49
C SER A 248 -1.40 13.64 5.76
N ARG A 249 -0.36 12.79 5.69
CA ARG A 249 -0.42 11.43 5.16
C ARG A 249 -1.08 10.49 6.16
N GLN A 250 -0.59 10.47 7.40
CA GLN A 250 -1.06 9.56 8.45
C GLN A 250 -2.54 9.75 8.82
N PHE A 251 -3.04 10.99 8.75
CA PHE A 251 -4.41 11.34 9.15
C PHE A 251 -5.31 11.68 7.97
N ALA A 252 -4.99 11.18 6.77
CA ALA A 252 -5.66 11.59 5.54
C ALA A 252 -7.20 11.41 5.54
N TRP A 253 -7.69 10.41 6.27
CA TRP A 253 -9.10 10.01 6.29
C TRP A 253 -9.89 10.43 7.54
N VAL A 254 -9.31 11.25 8.42
CA VAL A 254 -10.02 11.84 9.57
C VAL A 254 -10.26 13.34 9.36
N PRO A 255 -11.29 13.95 9.98
CA PRO A 255 -11.61 15.37 9.79
C PRO A 255 -10.43 16.34 10.00
N PRO A 256 -9.55 16.19 11.02
CA PRO A 256 -8.37 17.04 11.16
C PRO A 256 -7.35 16.91 10.01
N GLY A 257 -7.37 15.80 9.26
CA GLY A 257 -6.52 15.58 8.10
C GLY A 257 -6.68 16.63 7.01
N GLU A 258 -7.91 17.14 6.80
CA GLU A 258 -8.15 18.22 5.85
C GLU A 258 -7.45 19.52 6.30
N LYS A 259 -7.49 19.82 7.60
CA LYS A 259 -6.80 20.99 8.17
C LYS A 259 -5.29 20.86 8.01
N LEU A 260 -4.74 19.67 8.27
CA LEU A 260 -3.31 19.38 8.06
C LEU A 260 -2.90 19.57 6.60
N ARG A 261 -3.70 19.10 5.63
CA ARG A 261 -3.42 19.30 4.19
C ARG A 261 -3.46 20.78 3.78
N LYS A 262 -4.47 21.53 4.25
CA LYS A 262 -4.54 22.98 4.00
C LYS A 262 -3.33 23.69 4.59
N ARG A 263 -2.96 23.35 5.82
CA ARG A 263 -1.81 23.91 6.50
C ARG A 263 -0.49 23.58 5.80
N LEU A 264 -0.34 22.35 5.31
CA LEU A 264 0.82 21.96 4.52
C LEU A 264 0.96 22.83 3.26
N ALA A 265 -0.13 23.01 2.50
CA ALA A 265 -0.13 23.84 1.30
C ALA A 265 0.26 25.30 1.62
N GLU A 266 -0.24 25.86 2.73
CA GLU A 266 0.18 27.18 3.22
C GLU A 266 1.67 27.22 3.53
N LEU A 267 2.21 26.23 4.26
CA LEU A 267 3.63 26.19 4.62
C LEU A 267 4.52 26.08 3.38
N GLU A 268 4.20 25.23 2.42
CA GLU A 268 4.98 25.05 1.19
C GLU A 268 4.97 26.29 0.26
N SER A 269 3.96 27.15 0.42
CA SER A 269 3.88 28.42 -0.30
C SER A 269 4.78 29.51 0.29
N ARG A 270 5.24 29.36 1.54
CA ARG A 270 6.02 30.40 2.25
C ARG A 270 7.49 30.44 1.78
N PRO A 271 8.03 31.62 1.44
CA PRO A 271 9.43 31.77 1.04
C PRO A 271 10.42 31.27 2.09
N GLU A 272 10.13 31.48 3.38
CA GLU A 272 10.99 31.08 4.50
C GLU A 272 11.10 29.55 4.60
N VAL A 273 10.01 28.84 4.31
CA VAL A 273 9.98 27.38 4.29
C VAL A 273 10.76 26.86 3.08
N ARG A 274 10.57 27.45 1.89
CA ARG A 274 11.33 27.07 0.69
C ARG A 274 12.83 27.23 0.91
N LYS A 275 13.24 28.38 1.46
CA LYS A 275 14.64 28.64 1.80
C LYS A 275 15.17 27.65 2.84
N ALA A 276 14.39 27.33 3.87
CA ALA A 276 14.78 26.37 4.90
C ALA A 276 14.89 24.93 4.38
N LEU A 277 14.18 24.57 3.31
CA LEU A 277 14.27 23.27 2.64
C LEU A 277 15.47 23.18 1.69
N GLU A 278 15.96 24.30 1.18
CA GLU A 278 17.14 24.35 0.29
C GLU A 278 18.47 24.30 1.05
N THR A 279 18.47 24.71 2.33
CA THR A 279 19.63 24.57 3.22
C THR A 279 19.66 23.16 3.82
N ASP A 280 20.48 22.31 3.22
CA ASP A 280 20.91 21.03 3.79
C ASP A 280 21.88 21.29 4.95
N ASP A 281 21.32 21.46 6.15
CA ASP A 281 21.95 21.04 7.41
C ASP A 281 21.30 19.74 7.89
#